data_AF-A0A7X7BYE7-F1
#
_entry.id   AF-A0A7X7BYE7-F1
#
_cell.length_a   1.000
_cell.length_b   1.000
_cell.length_c   1.000
_cell.angle_alpha   90.00
_cell.angle_beta   90.00
_cell.angle_gamma   90.00
#
_symmetry.space_group_name_H-M   'P 1'
#
loop_
_entity.id
_entity.type
_entity.pdbx_description
1 polymer ?
#
loop_
_entity_poly.entity_id
_entity_poly.type
_entity_poly.pdbx_seq_one_letter_code
_entity_poly.pdbx_strand_id
1 'polypeptide(L)'
;MTRKELSDFYTRYSRRLFNTSLRIVGNSQDAEEIMHDTLLKFLLRENDLLSILNDYQVSAWLTKTCARASIDLIRSRKQLVEQETELLGDNIIDNQQESAQQRELIEYKAQQIADSISQLDQPYKTILTLVLIEGFDYSEVSQITGSKETTIRSQFSRGKEKIRNILHYDNRR
;
A
#
# COMPACT_ATOMS: atom_id res chain seq x y z
N MET A 1 -23.84 12.00 -10.88
CA MET A 1 -23.20 10.77 -11.37
C MET A 1 -24.28 9.74 -11.68
N THR A 2 -24.35 9.20 -12.89
CA THR A 2 -25.26 8.10 -13.26
C THR A 2 -24.79 6.76 -12.68
N ARG A 3 -25.66 5.74 -12.60
CA ARG A 3 -25.28 4.39 -12.13
C ARG A 3 -24.12 3.79 -12.96
N LYS A 4 -24.10 4.09 -14.26
CA LYS A 4 -23.03 3.66 -15.17
C LYS A 4 -21.71 4.36 -14.84
N GLU A 5 -21.73 5.68 -14.69
CA GLU A 5 -20.53 6.45 -14.30
C GLU A 5 -19.96 5.96 -12.96
N LEU A 6 -20.81 5.65 -11.98
CA LEU A 6 -20.39 5.13 -10.68
C LEU A 6 -19.71 3.76 -10.83
N SER A 7 -20.28 2.86 -11.63
CA SER A 7 -19.68 1.56 -11.93
C SER A 7 -18.33 1.72 -12.62
N ASP A 8 -18.24 2.58 -13.63
CA ASP A 8 -17.00 2.82 -14.37
C ASP A 8 -15.91 3.40 -13.46
N PHE A 9 -16.28 4.32 -12.56
CA PHE A 9 -15.39 4.86 -11.55
C PHE A 9 -14.89 3.77 -10.58
N TYR A 10 -15.80 2.95 -10.05
CA TYR A 10 -15.44 1.85 -9.16
C TYR A 10 -14.47 0.87 -9.85
N THR A 11 -14.80 0.39 -11.04
CA THR A 11 -13.95 -0.56 -11.78
C THR A 11 -12.59 0.05 -12.12
N ARG A 12 -12.51 1.36 -12.40
CA ARG A 12 -11.26 2.03 -12.72
C ARG A 12 -10.27 2.07 -11.55
N TYR A 13 -10.74 2.33 -10.33
CA TYR A 13 -9.85 2.62 -9.20
C TYR A 13 -9.76 1.50 -8.15
N SER A 14 -10.82 0.72 -7.95
CA SER A 14 -10.94 -0.27 -6.86
C SER A 14 -9.76 -1.25 -6.81
N ARG A 15 -9.42 -1.89 -7.94
CA ARG A 15 -8.34 -2.89 -7.98
C ARG A 15 -6.98 -2.31 -7.58
N ARG A 16 -6.66 -1.09 -8.03
CA ARG A 16 -5.40 -0.44 -7.67
C ARG A 16 -5.38 -0.15 -6.17
N LEU A 17 -6.41 0.50 -5.65
CA LEU A 17 -6.50 0.87 -4.24
C LEU A 17 -6.49 -0.34 -3.31
N PHE A 18 -7.23 -1.39 -3.66
CA PHE A 18 -7.21 -2.66 -2.94
C PHE A 18 -5.78 -3.21 -2.86
N ASN A 19 -5.09 -3.31 -4.00
CA ASN A 19 -3.72 -3.82 -4.04
C ASN A 19 -2.73 -2.93 -3.27
N THR A 20 -2.88 -1.59 -3.34
CA THR A 20 -2.06 -0.65 -2.56
C THR A 20 -2.26 -0.88 -1.06
N SER A 21 -3.52 -0.94 -0.61
CA SER A 21 -3.84 -1.16 0.79
C SER A 21 -3.38 -2.53 1.26
N LEU A 22 -3.65 -3.58 0.47
CA LEU A 22 -3.26 -4.96 0.76
C LEU A 22 -1.76 -5.11 0.98
N ARG A 23 -0.94 -4.47 0.12
CA ARG A 23 0.51 -4.44 0.30
C ARG A 23 0.94 -3.72 1.58
N ILE A 24 0.15 -2.80 2.12
CA ILE A 24 0.49 -2.08 3.35
C ILE A 24 -0.01 -2.86 4.58
N VAL A 25 -1.27 -3.27 4.59
CA VAL A 25 -1.93 -3.86 5.77
C VAL A 25 -1.76 -5.38 5.88
N GLY A 26 -1.50 -6.07 4.77
CA GLY A 26 -1.29 -7.52 4.73
C GLY A 26 -2.54 -8.37 5.00
N ASN A 27 -3.73 -7.76 5.08
CA ASN A 27 -5.00 -8.42 5.33
C ASN A 27 -6.02 -7.99 4.27
N SER A 28 -6.69 -8.94 3.62
CA SER A 28 -7.61 -8.69 2.51
C SER A 28 -8.88 -7.97 2.94
N GLN A 29 -9.43 -8.29 4.12
CA GLN A 29 -10.66 -7.69 4.62
C GLN A 29 -10.43 -6.20 4.95
N ASP A 30 -9.36 -5.90 5.67
CA ASP A 30 -8.97 -4.50 5.95
C ASP A 30 -8.72 -3.72 4.66
N ALA A 31 -8.05 -4.34 3.69
CA ALA A 31 -7.73 -3.71 2.42
C ALA A 31 -8.98 -3.39 1.59
N GLU A 32 -9.97 -4.29 1.60
CA GLU A 32 -11.26 -4.09 0.95
C GLU A 32 -12.03 -2.95 1.62
N GLU A 33 -12.12 -2.95 2.95
CA GLU A 33 -12.80 -1.90 3.72
C GLU A 33 -12.17 -0.52 3.48
N ILE A 34 -10.84 -0.41 3.60
CA ILE A 34 -10.12 0.85 3.36
C ILE A 34 -10.34 1.34 1.92
N MET A 35 -10.35 0.43 0.94
CA MET A 35 -10.58 0.76 -0.46
C MET A 35 -11.99 1.31 -0.67
N HIS A 36 -13.02 0.62 -0.16
CA HIS A 36 -14.42 1.08 -0.24
C HIS A 36 -14.60 2.43 0.44
N ASP A 37 -14.10 2.58 1.66
CA ASP A 37 -14.15 3.84 2.41
C ASP A 37 -13.47 4.98 1.66
N THR A 38 -12.35 4.71 1.00
CA THR A 38 -11.62 5.73 0.22
C THR A 38 -12.44 6.18 -0.99
N LEU A 39 -13.04 5.24 -1.73
CA LEU A 39 -13.90 5.56 -2.86
C LEU A 39 -15.14 6.33 -2.41
N LEU A 40 -15.78 5.91 -1.31
CA LEU A 40 -16.93 6.60 -0.74
C LEU A 40 -16.56 8.02 -0.28
N LYS A 41 -15.44 8.20 0.42
CA LYS A 41 -14.94 9.52 0.83
C LYS A 41 -14.71 10.45 -0.36
N PHE A 42 -14.25 9.92 -1.50
CA PHE A 42 -14.10 10.71 -2.72
C PHE A 42 -15.45 11.10 -3.32
N LEU A 43 -16.37 10.14 -3.44
CA LEU A 43 -17.69 10.35 -4.05
C LEU A 43 -18.59 11.26 -3.22
N LEU A 44 -18.42 11.28 -1.90
CA LEU A 44 -19.18 12.12 -0.96
C LEU A 44 -18.61 13.55 -0.84
N ARG A 45 -17.46 13.87 -1.48
CA ARG A 45 -16.99 15.26 -1.54
C ARG A 45 -17.97 16.11 -2.35
N GLU A 46 -18.32 17.27 -1.82
CA GLU A 46 -19.21 18.22 -2.51
C GLU A 46 -18.65 18.68 -3.87
N ASN A 47 -19.60 18.90 -4.79
CA ASN A 47 -19.52 18.67 -6.23
C ASN A 47 -18.56 19.55 -7.07
N ASP A 48 -17.79 20.48 -6.49
CA ASP A 48 -17.00 21.42 -7.30
C ASP A 48 -15.56 20.97 -7.57
N LEU A 49 -15.00 20.06 -6.77
CA LEU A 49 -13.63 19.57 -7.00
C LEU A 49 -13.56 18.41 -7.99
N LEU A 50 -14.63 17.61 -8.09
CA LEU A 50 -14.69 16.43 -8.96
C LEU A 50 -14.69 16.80 -10.46
N SER A 51 -15.19 17.98 -10.80
CA SER A 51 -15.28 18.47 -12.19
C SER A 51 -13.97 19.09 -12.71
N ILE A 52 -13.03 19.41 -11.82
CA ILE A 52 -11.78 20.12 -12.15
C ILE A 52 -10.58 19.15 -12.22
N LEU A 53 -10.68 17.99 -11.57
CA LEU A 53 -9.58 17.03 -11.49
C LEU A 53 -9.54 16.13 -12.73
N ASN A 54 -8.36 16.02 -13.33
CA ASN A 54 -8.10 15.00 -14.34
C ASN A 54 -7.86 13.62 -13.67
N ASP A 55 -7.88 12.56 -14.49
CA ASP A 55 -7.74 11.17 -14.03
C ASP A 55 -6.47 10.92 -13.20
N TYR A 56 -5.35 11.56 -13.56
CA TYR A 56 -4.11 11.49 -12.81
C TYR A 56 -4.24 12.09 -11.40
N GLN A 57 -4.85 13.27 -11.29
CA GLN A 57 -5.06 13.94 -10.00
C GLN A 57 -6.03 13.16 -9.11
N VAL A 58 -7.07 12.57 -9.70
CA VAL A 58 -8.00 11.68 -8.98
C VAL A 58 -7.27 10.44 -8.47
N SER A 59 -6.52 9.75 -9.34
CA SER A 59 -5.74 8.58 -8.97
C SER A 59 -4.74 8.89 -7.85
N ALA A 60 -4.04 10.02 -7.95
CA ALA A 60 -3.07 10.45 -6.93
C ALA A 60 -3.76 10.73 -5.59
N TRP A 61 -4.90 11.43 -5.59
CA TRP A 61 -5.66 11.71 -4.37
C TRP A 61 -6.15 10.42 -3.72
N LEU A 62 -6.78 9.52 -4.49
CA LEU A 62 -7.31 8.26 -3.99
C LEU A 62 -6.19 7.41 -3.39
N THR A 63 -5.07 7.28 -4.10
CA THR A 63 -3.93 6.47 -3.64
C THR A 63 -3.31 7.07 -2.37
N LYS A 64 -3.16 8.40 -2.29
CA LYS A 64 -2.68 9.09 -1.06
C LYS A 64 -3.60 8.86 0.13
N THR A 65 -4.91 8.98 -0.05
CA THR A 65 -5.91 8.78 1.01
C THR A 65 -5.97 7.32 1.47
N CYS A 66 -5.99 6.37 0.53
CA CYS A 66 -5.98 4.95 0.81
C CYS A 66 -4.71 4.52 1.56
N ALA A 67 -3.54 5.00 1.12
CA ALA A 67 -2.28 4.72 1.78
C ALA A 67 -2.23 5.28 3.21
N ARG A 68 -2.70 6.52 3.43
CA ARG A 68 -2.79 7.13 4.77
C ARG A 68 -3.66 6.29 5.70
N ALA A 69 -4.87 5.94 5.27
CA ALA A 69 -5.78 5.10 6.06
C ALA A 69 -5.15 3.73 6.40
N SER A 70 -4.44 3.13 5.45
CA SER A 70 -3.71 1.87 5.66
C SER A 70 -2.60 2.01 6.71
N ILE A 71 -1.82 3.09 6.65
CA ILE A 71 -0.76 3.39 7.61
C ILE A 71 -1.33 3.66 9.00
N ASP A 72 -2.43 4.40 9.08
CA ASP A 72 -3.08 4.74 10.34
C ASP A 72 -3.65 3.50 11.04
N LEU A 73 -4.22 2.55 10.29
CA LEU A 73 -4.65 1.26 10.83
C LEU A 73 -3.47 0.44 11.39
N ILE A 74 -2.32 0.42 10.70
CA ILE A 74 -1.12 -0.25 11.21
C ILE A 74 -0.60 0.42 12.50
N ARG A 75 -0.65 1.74 12.56
CA ARG A 75 -0.24 2.50 13.75
C ARG A 75 -1.16 2.23 14.94
N SER A 76 -2.47 2.22 14.72
CA SER A 76 -3.43 1.94 15.81
C SER A 76 -3.27 0.51 16.33
N ARG A 77 -3.04 -0.47 15.46
CA ARG A 77 -2.71 -1.85 15.86
C ARG A 77 -1.44 -1.90 16.69
N LYS A 78 -0.38 -1.19 16.29
CA LYS A 78 0.88 -1.15 17.06
C LYS A 78 0.66 -0.53 18.44
N GLN A 79 -0.13 0.53 18.54
CA GLN A 79 -0.47 1.15 19.83
C GLN A 79 -1.29 0.24 20.73
N LEU A 80 -2.26 -0.50 20.17
CA LEU A 80 -3.05 -1.49 20.91
C LEU A 80 -2.16 -2.64 21.41
N VAL A 81 -1.29 -3.17 20.55
CA VAL A 81 -0.31 -4.20 20.94
C VAL A 81 0.63 -3.67 22.01
N GLU A 82 1.14 -2.43 21.91
CA GLU A 82 1.99 -1.81 22.95
C GLU A 82 1.24 -1.63 24.28
N GLN A 83 -0.08 -1.40 24.27
CA GLN A 83 -0.92 -1.36 25.46
C GLN A 83 -1.22 -2.76 26.02
N GLU A 84 -1.33 -3.79 25.17
CA GLU A 84 -1.60 -5.17 25.56
C GLU A 84 -0.32 -5.95 25.94
N THR A 85 0.85 -5.55 25.43
CA THR A 85 2.17 -6.17 25.73
C THR A 85 2.71 -5.80 27.11
N GLU A 86 2.03 -4.93 27.88
CA GLU A 86 2.19 -4.91 29.34
C GLU A 86 1.58 -6.14 30.03
N LEU A 87 0.88 -7.02 29.30
CA LEU A 87 0.22 -8.21 29.87
C LEU A 87 0.55 -9.56 29.21
N LEU A 88 1.02 -9.68 27.97
CA LEU A 88 1.59 -10.93 27.41
C LEU A 88 2.45 -10.67 26.16
N GLY A 89 3.56 -11.39 26.04
CA GLY A 89 4.59 -11.21 25.01
C GLY A 89 4.19 -11.62 23.58
N ASP A 90 4.80 -10.88 22.63
CA ASP A 90 4.97 -11.08 21.19
C ASP A 90 4.02 -12.03 20.44
N ASN A 91 3.25 -11.47 19.50
CA ASN A 91 2.71 -12.21 18.35
C ASN A 91 3.04 -11.48 17.04
N ILE A 92 3.89 -12.13 16.24
CA ILE A 92 4.17 -11.79 14.84
C ILE A 92 3.04 -12.40 14.01
N ILE A 93 2.24 -11.56 13.33
CA ILE A 93 1.23 -12.03 12.38
C ILE A 93 1.88 -12.09 11.00
N ASP A 94 2.25 -13.31 10.60
CA ASP A 94 2.61 -13.68 9.24
C ASP A 94 1.34 -14.14 8.52
N ASN A 95 1.02 -13.55 7.37
CA ASN A 95 -0.10 -13.98 6.54
C ASN A 95 0.33 -14.01 5.08
N GLN A 96 0.46 -15.24 4.57
CA GLN A 96 0.84 -15.58 3.21
C GLN A 96 -0.30 -15.31 2.21
N GLN A 97 0.05 -14.91 0.99
CA GLN A 97 -0.89 -14.70 -0.12
C GLN A 97 -0.65 -15.66 -1.28
N GLU A 98 -1.75 -15.98 -1.96
CA GLU A 98 -1.91 -16.96 -3.06
C GLU A 98 -1.56 -16.36 -4.44
N SER A 99 -1.03 -17.22 -5.32
CA SER A 99 -0.41 -16.90 -6.63
C SER A 99 -1.36 -17.01 -7.83
N ALA A 100 -1.14 -16.20 -8.88
CA ALA A 100 -1.66 -16.45 -10.23
C ALA A 100 -0.62 -16.15 -11.34
N GLN A 101 -0.62 -16.96 -12.39
CA GLN A 101 0.48 -17.19 -13.35
C GLN A 101 0.50 -16.30 -14.63
N GLN A 102 1.74 -16.11 -15.14
CA GLN A 102 2.24 -16.02 -16.54
C GLN A 102 1.96 -14.81 -17.47
N ARG A 103 2.94 -13.88 -17.59
CA ARG A 103 3.66 -13.51 -18.85
C ARG A 103 5.16 -13.20 -18.57
N GLU A 104 6.07 -13.84 -19.29
CA GLU A 104 6.92 -14.87 -18.64
C GLU A 104 8.33 -14.48 -18.16
N LEU A 105 8.78 -13.22 -18.21
CA LEU A 105 10.12 -12.88 -17.64
C LEU A 105 10.24 -11.50 -17.00
N ILE A 106 9.67 -10.46 -17.61
CA ILE A 106 9.65 -9.11 -17.01
C ILE A 106 8.57 -9.03 -15.93
N GLU A 107 7.35 -9.55 -16.20
CA GLU A 107 6.31 -9.60 -15.17
C GLU A 107 6.70 -10.56 -14.05
N TYR A 108 7.42 -11.64 -14.35
CA TYR A 108 7.95 -12.55 -13.33
C TYR A 108 8.89 -11.84 -12.35
N LYS A 109 9.84 -11.03 -12.85
CA LYS A 109 10.73 -10.24 -11.99
C LYS A 109 9.98 -9.15 -11.21
N ALA A 110 8.99 -8.50 -11.84
CA ALA A 110 8.16 -7.51 -11.16
C ALA A 110 7.30 -8.15 -10.05
N GLN A 111 6.76 -9.34 -10.30
CA GLN A 111 5.98 -10.11 -9.34
C GLN A 111 6.86 -10.58 -8.18
N GLN A 112 8.05 -11.13 -8.46
CA GLN A 112 9.02 -11.49 -7.42
C GLN A 112 9.39 -10.29 -6.51
N ILE A 113 9.54 -9.09 -7.08
CA ILE A 113 9.79 -7.89 -6.30
C ILE A 113 8.57 -7.53 -5.45
N ALA A 114 7.36 -7.61 -5.99
CA ALA A 114 6.13 -7.35 -5.24
C ALA A 114 5.92 -8.35 -4.09
N ASP A 115 6.18 -9.63 -4.33
CA ASP A 115 6.12 -10.70 -3.33
C ASP A 115 7.23 -10.57 -2.28
N SER A 116 8.42 -10.10 -2.68
CA SER A 116 9.48 -9.80 -1.72
C SER A 116 9.13 -8.60 -0.84
N ILE A 117 8.43 -7.60 -1.37
CA ILE A 117 7.96 -6.43 -0.61
C ILE A 117 6.94 -6.87 0.46
N SER A 118 6.01 -7.76 0.12
CA SER A 118 4.97 -8.21 1.06
C SER A 118 5.54 -8.95 2.27
N GLN A 119 6.73 -9.55 2.15
CA GLN A 119 7.46 -10.21 3.24
C GLN A 119 8.25 -9.26 4.16
N LEU A 120 8.38 -7.98 3.81
CA LEU A 120 9.16 -7.05 4.63
C LEU A 120 8.39 -6.57 5.85
N ASP A 121 9.10 -6.30 6.95
CA ASP A 121 8.50 -5.60 8.08
C ASP A 121 8.14 -4.15 7.73
N GLN A 122 7.17 -3.61 8.46
CA GLN A 122 7.00 -2.16 8.52
C GLN A 122 8.24 -1.54 9.20
N PRO A 123 8.76 -0.39 8.71
CA PRO A 123 8.17 0.53 7.73
C PRO A 123 8.60 0.29 6.26
N TYR A 124 9.47 -0.67 6.00
CA TYR A 124 10.10 -0.87 4.69
C TYR A 124 9.06 -1.23 3.60
N LYS A 125 8.11 -2.10 3.95
CA LYS A 125 6.99 -2.51 3.09
C LYS A 125 6.21 -1.32 2.54
N THR A 126 5.83 -0.39 3.42
CA THR A 126 5.07 0.82 3.04
C THR A 126 5.89 1.71 2.10
N ILE A 127 7.14 2.00 2.44
CA ILE A 127 7.96 2.94 1.64
C ILE A 127 8.24 2.38 0.24
N LEU A 128 8.58 1.10 0.14
CA LEU A 128 8.84 0.48 -1.16
C LEU A 128 7.57 0.40 -2.00
N THR A 129 6.42 0.14 -1.39
CA THR A 129 5.12 0.18 -2.09
C THR A 129 4.86 1.57 -2.67
N LEU A 130 4.99 2.63 -1.87
CA LEU A 130 4.69 3.99 -2.32
C LEU A 130 5.68 4.50 -3.39
N VAL A 131 6.97 4.17 -3.27
CA VAL A 131 7.99 4.67 -4.20
C VAL A 131 8.06 3.83 -5.47
N LEU A 132 8.14 2.50 -5.36
CA LEU A 132 8.40 1.62 -6.51
C LEU A 132 7.13 1.25 -7.28
N ILE A 133 5.99 1.14 -6.59
CA ILE A 133 4.75 0.64 -7.19
C ILE A 133 3.81 1.80 -7.49
N GLU A 134 3.60 2.70 -6.53
CA GLU A 134 2.71 3.84 -6.74
C GLU A 134 3.39 5.00 -7.49
N GLY A 135 4.72 5.04 -7.49
CA GLY A 135 5.51 6.03 -8.23
C GLY A 135 5.63 7.39 -7.55
N PHE A 136 5.34 7.48 -6.24
CA PHE A 136 5.48 8.73 -5.50
C PHE A 136 6.96 9.08 -5.26
N ASP A 137 7.28 10.36 -5.35
CA ASP A 137 8.60 10.83 -4.95
C ASP A 137 8.75 10.88 -3.41
N TYR A 138 9.97 11.06 -2.92
CA TYR A 138 10.23 11.06 -1.48
C TYR A 138 9.51 12.18 -0.71
N SER A 139 9.25 13.32 -1.37
CA SER A 139 8.53 14.44 -0.77
C SER A 139 7.05 14.11 -0.61
N GLU A 140 6.44 13.52 -1.63
CA GLU A 140 5.07 13.02 -1.56
C GLU A 140 4.92 11.91 -0.53
N VAL A 141 5.87 10.98 -0.46
CA VAL A 141 5.89 9.93 0.59
C VAL A 141 6.03 10.56 1.99
N SER A 142 6.79 11.66 2.13
CA SER A 142 6.87 12.41 3.38
C SER A 142 5.50 12.96 3.79
N GLN A 143 4.75 13.54 2.85
CA GLN A 143 3.40 14.02 3.09
C GLN A 143 2.38 12.92 3.38
N ILE A 144 2.55 11.73 2.79
CA ILE A 144 1.67 10.58 3.03
C ILE A 144 1.95 9.99 4.41
N THR A 145 3.22 9.76 4.73
CA THR A 145 3.63 9.03 5.95
C THR A 145 3.81 9.93 7.16
N GLY A 146 4.00 11.25 7.00
CA GLY A 146 4.39 12.16 8.08
C GLY A 146 5.84 12.01 8.55
N SER A 147 6.66 11.19 7.88
CA SER A 147 8.07 10.98 8.20
C SER A 147 8.97 11.94 7.41
N LYS A 148 10.15 12.29 7.95
CA LYS A 148 11.15 13.11 7.25
C LYS A 148 11.68 12.40 6.00
N GLU A 149 11.94 13.14 4.93
CA GLU A 149 12.54 12.59 3.69
C GLU A 149 13.85 11.83 3.94
N THR A 150 14.68 12.29 4.89
CA THR A 150 15.93 11.61 5.26
C THR A 150 15.68 10.21 5.82
N THR A 151 14.65 10.06 6.66
CA THR A 151 14.17 8.77 7.18
C THR A 151 13.66 7.89 6.04
N ILE A 152 12.88 8.46 5.13
CA ILE A 152 12.31 7.73 3.99
C ILE A 152 13.41 7.18 3.08
N ARG A 153 14.42 7.99 2.73
CA ARG A 153 15.56 7.56 1.91
C ARG A 153 16.37 6.44 2.58
N SER A 154 16.61 6.56 3.88
CA SER A 154 17.31 5.53 4.65
C SER A 154 16.52 4.22 4.69
N GLN A 155 15.21 4.28 4.98
CA GLN A 155 14.34 3.10 5.00
C GLN A 155 14.18 2.49 3.60
N PHE A 156 14.07 3.30 2.55
CA PHE A 156 14.06 2.82 1.16
C PHE A 156 15.35 2.08 0.81
N SER A 157 16.52 2.63 1.18
CA SER A 157 17.81 1.98 0.93
C SER A 157 17.91 0.63 1.63
N ARG A 158 17.58 0.58 2.92
CA ARG A 158 17.57 -0.66 3.72
C ARG A 158 16.56 -1.68 3.20
N GLY A 159 15.37 -1.22 2.80
CA GLY A 159 14.34 -2.07 2.20
C GLY A 159 14.82 -2.72 0.90
N LYS A 160 15.48 -1.98 0.01
CA LYS A 160 16.08 -2.55 -1.21
C LYS A 160 17.15 -3.60 -0.90
N GLU A 161 17.94 -3.38 0.14
CA GLU A 161 18.93 -4.37 0.59
C GLU A 161 18.27 -5.64 1.10
N LYS A 162 17.20 -5.53 1.91
CA LYS A 162 16.40 -6.69 2.33
C LYS A 162 15.83 -7.48 1.14
N ILE A 163 15.26 -6.80 0.15
CA ILE A 163 14.77 -7.45 -1.08
C ILE A 163 15.89 -8.20 -1.80
N ARG A 164 17.07 -7.57 -1.97
CA ARG A 164 18.21 -8.26 -2.60
C ARG A 164 18.58 -9.53 -1.85
N ASN A 165 18.59 -9.49 -0.53
CA ASN A 165 18.93 -10.67 0.28
C ASN A 165 17.89 -11.79 0.10
N ILE A 166 16.60 -11.47 0.06
CA ILE A 166 15.52 -12.44 -0.21
C ILE A 166 15.74 -13.08 -1.59
N LEU A 167 15.88 -12.26 -2.64
CA LEU A 167 16.06 -12.74 -4.01
C LEU A 167 17.36 -13.52 -4.21
N HIS A 168 18.45 -13.15 -3.52
CA HIS A 168 19.71 -13.91 -3.58
C HIS A 168 19.60 -15.28 -2.90
N TYR A 169 18.78 -15.40 -1.87
CA TYR A 169 18.54 -16.67 -1.19
C TYR A 169 17.68 -17.61 -2.05
N ASP A 170 16.64 -17.08 -2.71
CA ASP A 170 15.78 -17.87 -3.60
C ASP A 170 16.54 -18.40 -4.83
N ASN A 171 17.48 -17.63 -5.39
CA ASN A 171 18.29 -18.07 -6.54
C ASN A 171 19.32 -19.18 -6.20
N ARG A 172 19.48 -19.56 -4.92
CA ARG A 172 20.38 -20.65 -4.48
C ARG A 172 19.66 -21.98 -4.25
N ARG A 173 18.32 -22.02 -4.34
CA ARG A 173 17.49 -23.21 -4.24
C ARG A 173 17.15 -23.73 -5.64
#